data_AF-A0A7C9ERR9-F1
#
_entry.id   AF-A0A7C9ERR9-F1
#
_cell.length_a   1.000
_cell.length_b   1.000
_cell.length_c   1.000
_cell.angle_alpha   90.00
_cell.angle_beta   90.00
_cell.angle_gamma   90.00
#
_symmetry.space_group_name_H-M   'P 1'
#
loop_
_entity.id
_entity.type
_entity.pdbx_description
1 polymer ?
#
loop_
_entity_poly.entity_id
_entity_poly.type
_entity_poly.pdbx_seq_one_letter_code
_entity_poly.pdbx_strand_id
1 'polypeptide(L)'
;EHSSFHEVLLEMGLLHRAVRRNCRSMVKLLLQYTPGSVPEGSESSTNGIPEGFLFRPDVHGPAGLTPLHVAAGRDGSEDVLDALTDDPRQIGIEAWKSARDSTGATPEDYARLRGHYAYIHLVQRKINRRPSSGHVVVDIAGEPS
;
A
#
# COMPACT_ATOMS: atom_id res chain seq x y z
N GLU A 1 -5.06 -27.15 -3.37
CA GLU A 1 -5.92 -26.52 -4.41
C GLU A 1 -6.32 -25.06 -4.12
N HIS A 2 -5.51 -24.23 -3.42
CA HIS A 2 -5.85 -22.81 -3.15
C HIS A 2 -4.88 -21.78 -3.74
N SER A 3 -3.67 -22.19 -4.18
CA SER A 3 -2.68 -21.29 -4.78
C SER A 3 -3.16 -20.65 -6.09
N SER A 4 -3.87 -21.41 -6.93
CA SER A 4 -4.28 -20.96 -8.26
C SER A 4 -5.30 -19.81 -8.23
N PHE A 5 -6.21 -19.77 -7.26
CA PHE A 5 -7.25 -18.74 -7.21
C PHE A 5 -6.68 -17.37 -6.80
N HIS A 6 -5.79 -17.33 -5.80
CA HIS A 6 -5.14 -16.09 -5.39
C HIS A 6 -4.20 -15.55 -6.47
N GLU A 7 -3.45 -16.43 -7.13
CA GLU A 7 -2.61 -16.06 -8.27
C GLU A 7 -3.44 -15.44 -9.41
N VAL A 8 -4.57 -16.06 -9.78
CA VAL A 8 -5.48 -15.52 -10.80
C VAL A 8 -6.02 -14.14 -10.39
N LEU A 9 -6.39 -13.94 -9.12
CA LEU A 9 -6.87 -12.63 -8.65
C LEU A 9 -5.79 -11.54 -8.71
N LEU A 10 -4.53 -11.89 -8.46
CA LEU A 10 -3.39 -10.98 -8.63
C LEU A 10 -3.16 -10.65 -10.10
N GLU A 11 -3.18 -11.65 -10.99
CA GLU A 11 -3.04 -11.46 -12.44
C GLU A 11 -4.14 -10.58 -13.03
N MET A 12 -5.35 -10.64 -12.48
CA MET A 12 -6.45 -9.76 -12.90
C MET A 12 -6.17 -8.28 -12.64
N GLY A 13 -5.21 -7.92 -11.77
CA GLY A 13 -4.85 -6.53 -11.49
C GLY A 13 -6.04 -5.71 -10.97
N LEU A 14 -6.88 -6.32 -10.12
CA LEU A 14 -8.14 -5.72 -9.67
C LEU A 14 -7.94 -4.36 -9.01
N LEU A 15 -6.88 -4.21 -8.21
CA LEU A 15 -6.54 -2.95 -7.58
C LEU A 15 -6.15 -1.88 -8.61
N HIS A 16 -5.33 -2.19 -9.60
CA HIS A 16 -5.03 -1.27 -10.71
C HIS A 16 -6.29 -0.85 -11.46
N ARG A 17 -7.22 -1.79 -11.74
CA ARG A 17 -8.48 -1.48 -12.41
C ARG A 17 -9.36 -0.55 -11.57
N ALA A 18 -9.45 -0.79 -10.27
CA ALA A 18 -10.19 0.08 -9.34
C ALA A 18 -9.63 1.51 -9.33
N VAL A 19 -8.30 1.64 -9.28
CA VAL A 19 -7.60 2.94 -9.34
C VAL A 19 -7.82 3.64 -10.67
N ARG A 20 -7.67 2.95 -11.82
CA ARG A 20 -7.92 3.53 -13.15
C ARG A 20 -9.34 4.06 -13.31
N ARG A 21 -10.32 3.39 -12.68
CA ARG A 21 -11.73 3.80 -12.65
C ARG A 21 -12.04 4.88 -11.60
N ASN A 22 -11.04 5.34 -10.85
CA ASN A 22 -11.18 6.28 -9.73
C ASN A 22 -12.21 5.80 -8.68
N CYS A 23 -12.27 4.50 -8.40
CA CYS A 23 -13.30 3.91 -7.54
C CYS A 23 -12.78 3.71 -6.11
N ARG A 24 -12.81 4.78 -5.30
CA ARG A 24 -12.31 4.79 -3.92
C ARG A 24 -12.88 3.65 -3.06
N SER A 25 -14.19 3.40 -3.11
CA SER A 25 -14.82 2.35 -2.30
C SER A 25 -14.28 0.96 -2.64
N MET A 26 -14.06 0.67 -3.92
CA MET A 26 -13.46 -0.59 -4.36
C MET A 26 -11.99 -0.69 -3.93
N VAL A 27 -11.23 0.41 -4.03
CA VAL A 27 -9.84 0.45 -3.52
C VAL A 27 -9.79 0.12 -2.04
N LYS A 28 -10.65 0.75 -1.21
CA LYS A 28 -10.71 0.46 0.22
C LYS A 28 -11.09 -1.01 0.50
N LEU A 29 -12.09 -1.53 -0.21
CA LEU A 29 -12.52 -2.93 -0.06
C LEU A 29 -11.37 -3.90 -0.38
N LEU A 30 -10.67 -3.68 -1.50
CA LEU A 30 -9.56 -4.54 -1.92
C LEU A 30 -8.39 -4.48 -0.92
N LEU A 31 -8.01 -3.28 -0.45
CA LEU A 31 -6.90 -3.14 0.51
C LEU A 31 -7.18 -3.81 1.87
N GLN A 32 -8.45 -3.88 2.25
CA GLN A 32 -8.94 -4.52 3.49
C GLN A 32 -9.22 -6.02 3.32
N TYR A 33 -9.18 -6.56 2.09
CA TYR A 33 -9.51 -7.96 1.85
C TYR A 33 -8.43 -8.89 2.42
N THR A 34 -8.85 -9.72 3.37
CA THR A 34 -8.07 -10.83 3.93
C THR A 34 -8.77 -12.13 3.55
N PRO A 35 -8.11 -13.05 2.81
CA PRO A 35 -8.63 -14.40 2.66
C PRO A 35 -8.80 -15.01 4.05
N GLY A 36 -9.95 -15.63 4.33
CA GLY A 36 -10.19 -16.30 5.61
C GLY A 36 -9.10 -17.33 5.88
N SER A 37 -8.49 -17.27 7.06
CA SER A 37 -7.32 -18.06 7.46
C SER A 37 -7.54 -19.56 7.22
N VAL A 38 -6.56 -20.19 6.54
CA VAL A 38 -6.36 -21.64 6.62
C VAL A 38 -5.84 -21.94 8.04
N PRO A 39 -6.29 -23.00 8.73
CA PRO A 39 -5.86 -23.28 10.11
C PRO A 39 -4.34 -23.42 10.21
N GLU A 40 -3.81 -22.93 11.32
CA GLU A 40 -2.39 -22.93 11.70
C GLU A 40 -1.72 -24.28 11.41
N GLY A 41 -0.67 -24.27 10.56
CA GLY A 41 0.10 -25.46 10.24
C GLY A 41 0.76 -25.51 8.86
N SER A 42 0.52 -24.52 7.99
CA SER A 42 1.19 -24.46 6.69
C SER A 42 2.36 -23.47 6.73
N GLU A 43 3.56 -23.97 7.00
CA GLU A 43 4.80 -23.22 6.84
C GLU A 43 5.15 -23.05 5.35
N SER A 44 4.35 -22.27 4.62
CA SER A 44 4.73 -21.83 3.28
C SER A 44 5.41 -20.46 3.38
N SER A 45 6.67 -20.49 3.79
CA SER A 45 7.55 -19.32 3.81
C SER A 45 7.75 -18.77 2.40
N THR A 46 6.83 -17.92 1.93
CA THR A 46 7.03 -17.08 0.74
C THR A 46 7.68 -15.77 1.16
N ASN A 47 9.02 -15.74 1.17
CA ASN A 47 9.89 -14.56 1.12
C ASN A 47 9.30 -13.24 1.67
N GLY A 48 8.98 -13.18 2.96
CA GLY A 48 8.70 -11.92 3.67
C GLY A 48 7.40 -11.20 3.28
N ILE A 49 6.49 -11.81 2.53
CA ILE A 49 5.13 -11.28 2.37
C ILE A 49 4.32 -11.71 3.60
N PRO A 50 3.77 -10.80 4.42
CA PRO A 50 2.89 -11.18 5.52
C PRO A 50 1.69 -11.94 4.94
N GLU A 51 1.65 -13.24 5.21
CA GLU A 51 0.55 -14.16 4.92
C GLU A 51 -0.79 -13.47 5.26
N GLY A 52 -1.64 -13.24 4.26
CA GLY A 52 -3.02 -12.81 4.48
C GLY A 52 -3.52 -11.57 3.73
N PHE A 53 -2.69 -10.85 2.98
CA PHE A 53 -3.17 -9.66 2.25
C PHE A 53 -2.85 -9.69 0.76
N LEU A 54 -3.90 -9.92 -0.03
CA LEU A 54 -3.82 -10.15 -1.47
C LEU A 54 -3.56 -8.87 -2.27
N PHE A 55 -4.16 -7.74 -1.89
CA PHE A 55 -4.06 -6.50 -2.66
C PHE A 55 -3.19 -5.47 -1.95
N ARG A 56 -2.10 -5.04 -2.59
CA ARG A 56 -1.14 -4.08 -2.03
C ARG A 56 -0.95 -2.86 -2.93
N PRO A 57 -0.75 -1.66 -2.35
CA PRO A 57 -0.57 -0.43 -3.12
C PRO A 57 0.79 -0.35 -3.85
N ASP A 58 1.73 -1.23 -3.52
CA ASP A 58 3.08 -1.33 -4.09
C ASP A 58 3.24 -2.46 -5.13
N VAL A 59 2.17 -3.21 -5.43
CA VAL A 59 2.24 -4.33 -6.38
C VAL A 59 2.54 -3.85 -7.80
N HIS A 60 3.58 -4.40 -8.43
CA HIS A 60 3.95 -4.04 -9.80
C HIS A 60 2.92 -4.56 -10.81
N GLY A 61 2.44 -3.66 -11.66
CA GLY A 61 1.70 -4.00 -12.87
C GLY A 61 2.56 -3.88 -14.12
N PRO A 62 1.95 -3.78 -15.31
CA PRO A 62 2.66 -3.53 -16.55
C PRO A 62 3.59 -2.31 -16.47
N ALA A 63 4.78 -2.39 -17.06
CA ALA A 63 5.85 -1.39 -16.98
C ALA A 63 6.33 -1.07 -15.55
N GLY A 64 6.13 -2.00 -14.61
CA GLY A 64 6.47 -1.80 -13.20
C GLY A 64 5.58 -0.78 -12.49
N LEU A 65 4.48 -0.34 -13.11
CA LEU A 65 3.60 0.65 -12.51
C LEU A 65 2.80 0.04 -11.37
N THR A 66 2.97 0.60 -10.18
CA THR A 66 2.15 0.24 -9.02
C THR A 66 0.81 0.99 -9.04
N PRO A 67 -0.21 0.55 -8.27
CA PRO A 67 -1.44 1.32 -8.08
C PRO A 67 -1.19 2.78 -7.67
N LEU A 68 -0.17 3.04 -6.84
CA LEU A 68 0.22 4.39 -6.47
C LEU A 68 0.72 5.24 -7.65
N HIS A 69 1.53 4.70 -8.56
CA HIS A 69 1.96 5.43 -9.76
C HIS A 69 0.75 5.85 -10.60
N VAL A 70 -0.20 4.92 -10.78
CA VAL A 70 -1.42 5.18 -11.56
C VAL A 70 -2.25 6.28 -10.92
N ALA A 71 -2.44 6.25 -9.59
CA ALA A 71 -3.19 7.31 -8.89
C ALA A 71 -2.45 8.65 -8.96
N ALA A 72 -1.16 8.66 -8.65
CA ALA A 72 -0.34 9.88 -8.61
C ALA A 72 -0.24 10.60 -9.96
N GLY A 73 -0.28 9.85 -11.07
CA GLY A 73 -0.26 10.41 -12.42
C GLY A 73 -1.64 10.76 -13.00
N ARG A 74 -2.74 10.61 -12.25
CA ARG A 74 -4.10 10.84 -12.75
C ARG A 74 -4.72 12.10 -12.11
N ASP A 75 -5.35 12.92 -12.93
CA ASP A 75 -6.11 14.08 -12.45
C ASP A 75 -7.34 13.63 -11.63
N GLY A 76 -7.65 14.34 -10.55
CA GLY A 76 -8.84 14.12 -9.72
C GLY A 76 -8.87 12.78 -8.95
N SER A 77 -7.71 12.21 -8.63
CA SER A 77 -7.53 10.95 -7.90
C SER A 77 -7.13 11.14 -6.43
N GLU A 78 -7.28 12.35 -5.89
CA GLU A 78 -6.84 12.69 -4.52
C GLU A 78 -7.43 11.74 -3.47
N ASP A 79 -8.70 11.38 -3.62
CA ASP A 79 -9.44 10.51 -2.72
C ASP A 79 -9.05 9.02 -2.82
N VAL A 80 -8.63 8.58 -4.01
CA VAL A 80 -8.05 7.27 -4.26
C VAL A 80 -6.61 7.20 -3.76
N LEU A 81 -5.81 8.25 -3.99
CA LEU A 81 -4.46 8.36 -3.47
C LEU A 81 -4.47 8.37 -1.94
N ASP A 82 -5.41 9.10 -1.34
CA ASP A 82 -5.66 9.06 0.10
C ASP A 82 -5.91 7.63 0.56
N ALA A 83 -6.83 6.90 -0.07
CA ALA A 83 -7.14 5.52 0.29
C ALA A 83 -5.94 4.55 0.11
N LEU A 84 -5.12 4.73 -0.93
CA LEU A 84 -3.93 3.92 -1.16
C LEU A 84 -2.82 4.19 -0.14
N THR A 85 -2.72 5.41 0.38
CA THR A 85 -1.71 5.81 1.39
C THR A 85 -2.24 5.75 2.82
N ASP A 86 -3.52 5.45 2.99
CA ASP A 86 -4.20 5.11 4.26
C ASP A 86 -4.44 3.60 4.40
N ASP A 87 -3.68 2.78 3.67
CA ASP A 87 -3.88 1.33 3.72
C ASP A 87 -3.56 0.79 5.12
N PRO A 88 -4.26 -0.27 5.59
CA PRO A 88 -4.12 -0.76 6.97
C PRO A 88 -2.69 -1.13 7.37
N ARG A 89 -1.84 -1.45 6.39
CA ARG A 89 -0.46 -1.90 6.59
C ARG A 89 0.55 -0.78 6.41
N GLN A 90 0.09 0.42 6.07
CA GLN A 90 0.92 1.58 5.78
C GLN A 90 2.00 1.31 4.71
N ILE A 91 1.76 0.33 3.82
CA ILE A 91 2.68 0.02 2.72
C ILE A 91 2.67 1.17 1.72
N GLY A 92 1.51 1.77 1.49
CA GLY A 92 1.35 2.80 0.47
C GLY A 92 2.11 4.06 0.80
N ILE A 93 2.20 4.42 2.08
CA ILE A 93 2.96 5.59 2.50
C ILE A 93 4.47 5.38 2.37
N GLU A 94 4.95 4.15 2.57
CA GLU A 94 6.36 3.77 2.39
C GLU A 94 6.71 3.73 0.91
N ALA A 95 5.86 3.09 0.12
CA ALA A 95 5.98 2.95 -1.32
C ALA A 95 5.93 4.29 -2.06
N TRP A 96 5.33 5.33 -1.47
CA TRP A 96 5.24 6.67 -2.08
C TRP A 96 6.59 7.21 -2.57
N LYS A 97 7.67 7.00 -1.79
CA LYS A 97 9.03 7.45 -2.16
C LYS A 97 9.98 6.30 -2.50
N SER A 98 9.61 5.05 -2.23
CA SER A 98 10.49 3.88 -2.38
C SER A 98 10.11 2.98 -3.56
N ALA A 99 8.83 2.94 -3.97
CA ALA A 99 8.45 2.19 -5.16
C ALA A 99 9.08 2.81 -6.41
N ARG A 100 9.48 1.96 -7.34
CA ARG A 100 10.12 2.34 -8.60
C ARG A 100 9.42 1.60 -9.74
N ASP A 101 9.05 2.34 -10.77
CA ASP A 101 8.62 1.75 -12.04
C ASP A 101 9.82 1.24 -12.85
N SER A 102 9.58 0.71 -14.06
CA SER A 102 10.67 0.20 -14.92
C SER A 102 11.65 1.27 -15.39
N THR A 103 11.33 2.56 -15.24
CA THR A 103 12.23 3.69 -15.56
C THR A 103 12.96 4.22 -14.33
N GLY A 104 12.65 3.71 -13.14
CA GLY A 104 13.20 4.18 -11.87
C GLY A 104 12.48 5.40 -11.30
N ALA A 105 11.34 5.80 -11.87
CA ALA A 105 10.53 6.89 -11.35
C ALA A 105 9.64 6.42 -10.19
N THR A 106 9.36 7.33 -9.25
CA THR A 106 8.51 7.06 -8.07
C THR A 106 7.08 7.59 -8.26
N PRO A 107 6.12 7.16 -7.42
CA PRO A 107 4.81 7.80 -7.39
C PRO A 107 4.88 9.31 -7.14
N GLU A 108 5.78 9.76 -6.26
CA GLU A 108 6.02 11.19 -6.02
C GLU A 108 6.52 11.92 -7.28
N ASP A 109 7.39 11.29 -8.06
CA ASP A 109 7.89 11.88 -9.32
C ASP A 109 6.77 12.01 -10.35
N TYR A 110 5.84 11.06 -10.43
CA TYR A 110 4.66 11.16 -11.29
C TYR A 110 3.78 12.33 -10.88
N ALA A 111 3.49 12.49 -9.59
CA ALA A 111 2.70 13.63 -9.10
C ALA A 111 3.40 14.96 -9.38
N ARG A 112 4.71 15.03 -9.19
CA ARG A 112 5.52 16.22 -9.46
C ARG A 112 5.54 16.58 -10.94
N LEU A 113 5.76 15.61 -11.82
CA LEU A 113 5.76 15.80 -13.27
C LEU A 113 4.42 16.33 -13.79
N ARG A 114 3.32 15.95 -13.12
CA ARG A 114 1.95 16.39 -13.44
C ARG A 114 1.52 17.66 -12.70
N GLY A 115 2.37 18.25 -11.87
CA GLY A 115 2.04 19.46 -11.09
C GLY A 115 1.00 19.22 -9.98
N HIS A 116 0.82 17.99 -9.53
CA HIS A 116 -0.14 17.61 -8.49
C HIS A 116 0.41 17.86 -7.08
N TYR A 117 0.73 19.12 -6.76
CA TYR A 117 1.30 19.48 -5.45
C TYR A 117 0.37 19.16 -4.27
N ALA A 118 -0.96 19.23 -4.48
CA ALA A 118 -1.94 18.83 -3.47
C ALA A 118 -1.73 17.36 -3.03
N TYR A 119 -1.43 16.47 -3.97
CA TYR A 119 -1.17 15.05 -3.71
C TYR A 119 0.10 14.87 -2.87
N ILE A 120 1.18 15.56 -3.26
CA ILE A 120 2.45 15.56 -2.54
C ILE A 120 2.24 16.04 -1.10
N HIS A 121 1.52 17.14 -0.90
CA HIS A 121 1.21 17.66 0.43
C HIS A 121 0.31 16.74 1.24
N LEU A 122 -0.66 16.08 0.62
CA LEU A 122 -1.49 15.06 1.27
C LEU A 122 -0.62 13.96 1.86
N VAL A 123 0.24 13.35 1.05
CA VAL A 123 1.05 12.20 1.51
C VAL A 123 2.14 12.65 2.49
N GLN A 124 2.78 13.80 2.26
CA GLN A 124 3.79 14.32 3.18
C GLN A 124 3.21 14.62 4.57
N ARG A 125 1.97 15.13 4.66
CA ARG A 125 1.30 15.30 5.96
C ARG A 125 1.09 13.97 6.68
N LYS A 126 0.75 12.90 5.96
CA LYS A 126 0.62 11.57 6.54
C LYS A 126 1.98 11.04 7.04
N ILE A 127 3.05 11.26 6.27
CA ILE A 127 4.41 10.82 6.65
C ILE A 127 4.82 11.50 7.95
N ASN A 128 4.59 12.81 8.07
CA ASN A 128 4.95 13.59 9.25
C ASN A 128 4.09 13.23 10.48
N ARG A 129 2.90 12.67 10.28
CA ARG A 129 2.00 12.23 11.36
C ARG A 129 2.30 10.84 11.88
N ARG A 130 3.13 10.05 11.17
CA ARG A 130 3.63 8.79 11.75
C ARG A 130 4.39 9.17 13.02
N PRO A 131 4.02 8.64 14.21
CA PRO A 131 4.90 8.75 15.34
C PRO A 131 6.22 8.14 14.86
N SER A 132 7.30 8.93 14.91
CA SER A 132 8.64 8.35 14.92
C SER A 132 8.59 7.16 15.87
N SER A 133 9.25 6.05 15.54
CA SER A 133 9.46 4.92 16.45
C SER A 133 10.28 5.40 17.67
N GLY A 134 9.71 6.32 18.44
CA GLY A 134 10.22 6.86 19.68
C GLY A 134 9.92 5.80 20.70
N HIS A 135 10.99 5.13 21.12
CA HIS A 135 11.02 4.22 22.24
C HIS A 135 10.03 4.67 23.32
N VAL A 136 9.00 3.86 23.56
CA VAL A 136 8.16 4.01 24.74
C VAL A 136 8.99 3.45 25.90
N VAL A 137 9.72 4.34 26.59
CA VAL A 137 10.39 3.98 27.84
C VAL A 137 9.30 3.83 28.90
N VAL A 138 9.12 2.61 29.39
CA VAL A 138 8.26 2.32 30.54
C VAL A 138 9.19 2.18 31.75
N ASP A 139 9.20 3.19 32.61
CA ASP A 139 9.85 3.08 33.91
C ASP A 139 8.98 2.20 34.82
N ILE A 140 9.39 0.95 34.98
CA ILE A 140 8.80 0.05 35.98
C ILE A 140 9.53 0.29 37.30
N ALA A 141 8.90 1.04 38.19
CA ALA A 141 9.39 1.20 39.56
C ALA A 141 9.28 -0.17 40.27
N GLY A 142 10.43 -0.82 40.47
CA GLY A 142 10.52 -1.99 41.34
C GLY A 142 10.42 -1.55 42.80
N GLU A 143 9.43 -2.06 43.52
CA GLU A 143 9.37 -1.88 44.97
C GLU A 143 10.53 -2.62 45.65
N PRO A 144 11.30 -1.96 46.54
CA PRO A 144 12.33 -2.63 47.32
C PRO A 144 11.68 -3.50 48.41
N SER A 145 12.15 -4.75 48.49
CA SER A 145 11.85 -5.74 49.53
C SER A 145 12.37 -5.37 50.92
#